data_AF-D2MP04-F1
#
_entry.id   AF-D2MP04-F1
#
_cell.length_a   1.000
_cell.length_b   1.000
_cell.length_c   1.000
_cell.angle_alpha   90.00
_cell.angle_beta   90.00
_cell.angle_gamma   90.00
#
_symmetry.space_group_name_H-M   'P 1'
#
loop_
_entity.id
_entity.type
_entity.pdbx_description
1 polymer ?
#
loop_
_entity_poly.entity_id
_entity_poly.type
_entity_poly.pdbx_seq_one_letter_code
_entity_poly.pdbx_strand_id
1 'polypeptide(L)'
;MEEYRHQRKKEFENSLPMKKELFLELFDYLDEKSETTECQHDFSLTRQFLSDKEVDSEKVLAFLQANGGYCDCEVLFNVEEKFEV
;
A
#
# COMPACT_ATOMS: atom_id res chain seq x y z
N MET A 1 -5.65 -24.32 13.57
CA MET A 1 -5.22 -23.68 12.30
C MET A 1 -6.06 -22.43 11.99
N GLU A 2 -7.38 -22.45 12.23
CA GLU A 2 -8.25 -21.28 12.01
C GLU A 2 -7.95 -20.10 12.96
N GLU A 3 -7.71 -20.36 14.24
CA GLU A 3 -7.36 -19.32 15.22
C GLU A 3 -6.06 -18.57 14.88
N TYR A 4 -5.04 -19.29 14.42
CA TYR A 4 -3.76 -18.70 14.00
C TYR A 4 -3.90 -17.78 12.79
N ARG A 5 -4.77 -18.12 11.83
CA ARG A 5 -5.06 -17.28 10.66
C ARG A 5 -5.84 -16.02 11.05
N HIS A 6 -6.80 -16.15 11.97
CA HIS A 6 -7.58 -15.02 12.46
C HIS A 6 -6.72 -14.02 13.27
N GLN A 7 -5.80 -14.52 14.11
CA GLN A 7 -4.88 -13.70 14.90
C GLN A 7 -3.96 -12.87 13.98
N ARG A 8 -3.32 -13.52 13.00
CA ARG A 8 -2.45 -12.88 12.00
C ARG A 8 -3.16 -11.77 11.22
N LYS A 9 -4.40 -12.03 10.78
CA LYS A 9 -5.19 -11.04 10.03
C LYS A 9 -5.50 -9.80 10.87
N LYS A 10 -5.88 -10.00 12.14
CA LYS A 10 -6.10 -8.89 13.09
C LYS A 10 -4.83 -8.09 13.36
N GLU A 11 -3.70 -8.76 13.56
CA GLU A 11 -2.41 -8.09 13.77
C GLU A 11 -2.01 -7.26 12.55
N PHE A 12 -2.22 -7.80 11.34
CA PHE A 12 -1.99 -7.06 10.11
C PHE A 12 -2.90 -5.84 9.99
N GLU A 13 -4.22 -6.00 10.15
CA GLU A 13 -5.19 -4.89 10.11
C GLU A 13 -4.88 -3.80 11.15
N ASN A 14 -4.44 -4.19 12.35
CA ASN A 14 -4.03 -3.25 13.41
C ASN A 14 -2.69 -2.54 13.11
N SER A 15 -1.86 -3.09 12.22
CA SER A 15 -0.57 -2.50 11.84
C SER A 15 -0.71 -1.45 10.73
N LEU A 16 -1.87 -1.35 10.09
CA LEU A 16 -2.08 -0.47 8.96
C LEU A 16 -2.04 1.01 9.37
N PRO A 17 -1.22 1.86 8.72
CA PRO A 17 -1.14 3.29 9.01
C PRO A 17 -2.32 4.10 8.46
N MET A 18 -3.16 3.49 7.63
CA MET A 18 -4.41 4.05 7.12
C MET A 18 -5.45 2.94 6.94
N LYS A 19 -6.70 3.30 6.67
CA LYS A 19 -7.79 2.34 6.46
C LYS A 19 -7.45 1.35 5.33
N LYS A 20 -7.83 0.09 5.50
CA LYS A 20 -7.59 -0.96 4.49
C LYS A 20 -8.19 -0.57 3.13
N GLU A 21 -9.36 0.05 3.13
CA GLU A 21 -10.05 0.50 1.91
C GLU A 21 -9.21 1.53 1.13
N LEU A 22 -8.48 2.40 1.82
CA LEU A 22 -7.60 3.38 1.16
C LEU A 22 -6.34 2.74 0.56
N PHE A 23 -5.89 1.59 1.09
CA PHE A 23 -4.82 0.82 0.46
C PHE A 23 -5.31 0.18 -0.84
N LEU A 24 -6.51 -0.40 -0.84
CA LEU A 24 -7.09 -0.97 -2.06
C LEU A 24 -7.29 0.11 -3.13
N GLU A 25 -7.82 1.27 -2.75
CA GLU A 25 -7.93 2.43 -3.67
C GLU A 25 -6.56 2.92 -4.16
N LEU A 26 -5.51 2.85 -3.33
CA LEU A 26 -4.14 3.19 -3.74
C LEU A 26 -3.62 2.19 -4.79
N PHE A 27 -3.84 0.89 -4.59
CA PHE A 27 -3.40 -0.13 -5.55
C PHE A 27 -4.11 0.04 -6.89
N ASP A 28 -5.44 0.18 -6.88
CA ASP A 28 -6.21 0.47 -8.10
C ASP A 28 -5.70 1.73 -8.82
N TYR A 29 -5.40 2.80 -8.07
CA TYR A 29 -4.87 4.04 -8.62
C TYR A 29 -3.48 3.86 -9.26
N LEU A 30 -2.58 3.13 -8.60
CA LEU A 30 -1.24 2.88 -9.12
C LEU A 30 -1.27 1.98 -10.36
N ASP A 31 -2.13 0.95 -10.36
CA ASP A 31 -2.30 0.05 -11.49
C ASP A 31 -2.79 0.81 -12.73
N GLU A 32 -3.86 1.62 -12.59
CA GLU A 32 -4.38 2.47 -13.68
C GLU A 32 -3.32 3.44 -14.22
N LYS A 33 -2.53 4.07 -13.34
CA LYS A 33 -1.49 5.03 -13.77
C LYS A 33 -0.31 4.33 -14.44
N SER A 34 0.01 3.10 -14.04
CA SER A 34 1.13 2.34 -14.61
C SER A 34 0.92 2.00 -16.09
N GLU A 35 -0.33 1.93 -16.57
CA GLU A 35 -0.63 1.68 -17.99
C GLU A 35 -0.16 2.81 -18.91
N THR A 36 -0.09 4.05 -18.39
CA THR A 36 0.19 5.26 -19.18
C THR A 36 1.44 6.00 -18.75
N THR A 37 2.00 5.65 -17.59
CA THR A 37 3.12 6.35 -16.95
C THR A 37 4.22 5.34 -16.60
N GLU A 38 5.42 5.58 -17.10
CA GLU A 38 6.60 4.80 -16.70
C GLU A 38 6.94 5.06 -15.23
N CYS A 39 7.29 4.01 -14.49
CA CYS A 39 7.67 4.14 -13.09
C CYS A 39 8.94 4.98 -12.94
N GLN A 40 8.88 6.03 -12.13
CA GLN A 40 10.00 6.94 -11.86
C GLN A 40 10.93 6.43 -10.75
N HIS A 41 10.74 5.19 -10.28
CA HIS A 41 11.45 4.59 -9.15
C HIS A 41 11.37 5.42 -7.86
N ASP A 42 10.26 6.13 -7.68
CA ASP A 42 9.96 6.92 -6.49
C ASP A 42 8.50 6.70 -6.05
N PHE A 43 8.02 7.53 -5.12
CA PHE A 43 6.66 7.51 -4.60
C PHE A 43 5.81 8.68 -5.12
N SER A 44 6.09 9.21 -6.31
CA SER A 44 5.41 10.40 -6.80
C SER A 44 3.88 10.20 -6.87
N LEU A 45 3.43 9.07 -7.43
CA LEU A 45 2.00 8.76 -7.54
C LEU A 45 1.40 8.43 -6.17
N THR A 46 2.10 7.64 -5.35
CA THR A 46 1.66 7.33 -3.98
C THR A 46 1.47 8.60 -3.15
N ARG A 47 2.44 9.53 -3.18
CA ARG A 47 2.34 10.81 -2.44
C ARG A 47 1.20 11.66 -2.94
N GLN A 48 0.97 11.69 -4.25
CA GLN A 48 -0.18 12.39 -4.83
C GLN A 48 -1.49 11.82 -4.30
N PHE A 49 -1.68 10.50 -4.37
CA PHE A 49 -2.88 9.84 -3.86
C PHE A 49 -3.11 10.14 -2.36
N LEU A 50 -2.06 10.04 -1.54
CA LEU A 50 -2.17 10.29 -0.11
C LEU A 50 -2.51 11.76 0.19
N SER A 51 -1.94 12.69 -0.57
CA SER A 51 -2.30 14.11 -0.47
C SER A 51 -3.76 14.34 -0.84
N ASP A 52 -4.26 13.73 -1.92
CA ASP A 52 -5.64 13.86 -2.38
C ASP A 52 -6.66 13.29 -1.38
N LYS A 53 -6.24 12.30 -0.58
CA LYS A 53 -7.05 11.69 0.49
C LYS A 53 -6.83 12.31 1.87
N GLU A 54 -6.04 13.37 1.97
CA GLU A 54 -5.66 14.04 3.22
C GLU A 54 -5.03 13.08 4.26
N VAL A 55 -4.25 12.09 3.79
CA VAL A 55 -3.56 11.09 4.61
C VAL A 55 -2.11 11.50 4.86
N ASP A 56 -1.65 11.32 6.11
CA ASP A 56 -0.25 11.53 6.49
C ASP A 56 0.68 10.55 5.75
N SER A 57 1.46 11.09 4.80
CA SER A 57 2.32 10.28 3.95
C SER A 57 3.47 9.60 4.69
N GLU A 58 4.00 10.17 5.78
CA GLU A 58 5.24 9.63 6.38
C GLU A 58 5.03 8.23 6.94
N LYS A 59 3.91 8.02 7.65
CA LYS A 59 3.58 6.72 8.25
C LYS A 59 3.26 5.67 7.20
N VAL A 60 2.56 6.08 6.13
CA VAL A 60 2.21 5.17 5.03
C VAL A 60 3.47 4.74 4.30
N LEU A 61 4.35 5.68 3.92
CA LEU A 61 5.58 5.34 3.21
C LEU A 61 6.51 4.46 4.04
N ALA A 62 6.63 4.72 5.35
CA ALA A 62 7.41 3.85 6.24
C ALA A 62 6.86 2.41 6.28
N PHE A 63 5.52 2.25 6.30
CA PHE A 63 4.88 0.95 6.21
C PHE A 63 5.13 0.26 4.86
N LEU A 64 5.02 1.00 3.74
CA LEU A 64 5.29 0.46 2.41
C LEU A 64 6.73 -0.06 2.32
N GLN A 65 7.71 0.72 2.75
CA GLN A 65 9.13 0.33 2.77
C GLN A 65 9.38 -0.89 3.65
N ALA A 66 8.79 -0.94 4.84
CA ALA A 66 8.88 -2.10 5.73
C ALA A 66 8.29 -3.38 5.12
N ASN A 67 7.40 -3.24 4.13
CA ASN A 67 6.78 -4.34 3.39
C ASN A 67 7.35 -4.54 1.98
N GLY A 68 8.45 -3.87 1.63
CA GLY A 68 9.16 -4.08 0.37
C GLY A 68 8.78 -3.15 -0.78
N GLY A 69 7.92 -2.14 -0.56
CA GLY A 69 7.64 -1.09 -1.53
C GLY A 69 8.62 0.07 -1.37
N TYR A 70 9.50 0.32 -2.34
CA TYR A 70 10.38 1.50 -2.40
C TYR A 70 10.11 2.41 -3.61
N CYS A 71 9.36 1.94 -4.61
CA CYS A 71 8.72 2.73 -5.69
C CYS A 71 7.22 2.44 -5.75
N ASP A 72 6.48 3.28 -6.47
CA ASP A 72 5.08 3.04 -6.87
C ASP A 72 4.87 1.63 -7.48
N CYS A 73 5.83 1.14 -8.27
CA CYS A 73 5.80 -0.19 -8.86
C CYS A 73 5.88 -1.37 -7.86
N GLU A 74 6.75 -1.23 -6.87
CA GLU A 74 6.99 -2.25 -5.84
C GLU A 74 5.88 -2.24 -4.79
N VAL A 75 5.15 -1.13 -4.66
CA VAL A 75 3.91 -1.10 -3.86
C VAL A 75 2.92 -2.13 -4.41
N LEU A 76 2.69 -2.15 -5.73
CA LEU A 76 1.87 -3.16 -6.38
C LEU A 76 2.50 -4.57 -6.22
N PHE A 77 3.74 -4.75 -6.64
CA PHE A 77 4.32 -6.11 -6.69
C PHE A 77 4.60 -6.74 -5.33
N ASN A 78 4.89 -5.97 -4.28
CA ASN A 78 5.31 -6.51 -2.99
C ASN A 78 4.30 -6.27 -1.86
N VAL A 79 3.61 -5.12 -1.89
CA VAL A 79 2.75 -4.71 -0.77
C VAL A 79 1.32 -5.17 -0.98
N GLU A 80 0.78 -5.07 -2.19
CA GLU A 80 -0.58 -5.51 -2.52
C GLU A 80 -0.80 -6.99 -2.20
N GLU A 81 0.16 -7.87 -2.55
CA GLU A 81 0.10 -9.31 -2.25
C GLU A 81 -0.18 -9.60 -0.76
N LYS A 82 0.23 -8.71 0.15
CA LYS A 82 0.04 -8.86 1.61
C LYS A 82 -1.42 -8.69 2.03
N PHE A 83 -2.24 -8.04 1.22
CA PHE A 83 -3.65 -7.74 1.51
C PHE A 83 -4.61 -8.85 1.07
N GLU A 84 -4.12 -9.80 0.25
CA GLU A 84 -4.87 -10.93 -0.29
C GLU A 84 -4.79 -12.21 0.57
N VAL A 85 -3.93 -12.22 1.61
CA VAL A 85 -3.56 -13.42 2.41
C VAL A 85 -4.43 -13.67 3.65
#